data_AF-A0A6M1ZH87-F1
#
_entry.id   AF-A0A6M1ZH87-F1
#
_cell.length_a   1.000
_cell.length_b   1.000
_cell.length_c   1.000
_cell.angle_alpha   90.00
_cell.angle_beta   90.00
_cell.angle_gamma   90.00
#
_symmetry.space_group_name_H-M   'P 1'
#
loop_
_entity.id
_entity.type
_entity.pdbx_description
1 polymer ?
#
loop_
_entity_poly.entity_id
_entity_poly.type
_entity_poly.pdbx_seq_one_letter_code
_entity_poly.pdbx_strand_id
1 'polypeptide(L)' 'VSPKIMSASVGMHPLVVIVVIMIGGSLMGSLGMLFAVPTFGVLKVTLSEVVWGLKAYRIL' A
#
# COMPACT_ATOMS: atom_id res chain seq x y z
N VAL A 1 -7.76 16.40 -21.49
CA VAL A 1 -8.32 15.25 -20.75
C VAL A 1 -7.47 15.00 -19.51
N SER A 2 -7.91 15.48 -18.35
CA SER A 2 -7.20 15.22 -17.09
C SER A 2 -7.49 13.78 -16.68
N PRO A 3 -6.49 12.90 -16.50
CA PRO A 3 -6.77 11.50 -16.17
C PRO A 3 -7.34 11.46 -14.76
N LYS A 4 -8.65 11.24 -14.68
CA LYS A 4 -9.43 10.99 -13.45
C LYS A 4 -8.86 9.84 -12.59
N ILE A 5 -7.92 9.08 -13.15
CA ILE A 5 -7.21 7.94 -12.60
C ILE A 5 -6.25 8.32 -11.46
N MET A 6 -5.73 9.56 -11.43
CA MET A 6 -4.83 9.99 -10.34
C MET A 6 -5.56 10.51 -9.10
N SER A 7 -6.86 10.78 -9.21
CA SER A 7 -7.68 11.33 -8.13
C SER A 7 -8.41 10.26 -7.33
N ALA A 8 -8.52 9.04 -7.87
CA ALA A 8 -8.71 7.87 -7.03
C ALA A 8 -7.40 7.70 -6.28
N SER A 9 -7.32 8.40 -5.15
CA SER A 9 -6.33 8.26 -4.09
C SER A 9 -5.78 6.84 -4.07
N VAL A 10 -4.54 6.65 -3.64
CA VAL A 10 -3.89 5.33 -3.47
C VAL A 10 -4.72 4.34 -2.60
N GLY A 11 -5.95 4.66 -2.22
CA GLY A 11 -6.90 3.89 -1.41
C GLY A 11 -6.45 3.82 0.03
N MET A 12 -5.27 4.36 0.31
CA MET A 12 -4.69 4.46 1.62
C MET A 12 -5.36 5.64 2.31
N HIS A 13 -6.24 5.31 3.23
CA HIS A 13 -6.76 6.28 4.17
C HIS A 13 -5.58 7.01 4.84
N PRO A 14 -5.60 8.35 5.00
CA PRO A 14 -4.48 9.09 5.58
C PRO A 14 -4.00 8.53 6.94
N LEU A 15 -4.92 8.01 7.75
CA LEU A 15 -4.59 7.31 9.01
C LEU A 15 -3.70 6.08 8.79
N VAL A 16 -3.90 5.30 7.73
CA VAL A 16 -3.07 4.12 7.44
C VAL A 16 -1.63 4.53 7.18
N VAL A 17 -1.41 5.63 6.45
CA VAL A 17 -0.07 6.16 6.19
C VAL A 17 0.62 6.55 7.50
N ILE A 18 -0.10 7.24 8.39
CA ILE A 18 0.43 7.64 9.71
C ILE A 18 0.79 6.40 10.54
N VAL A 19 -0.10 5.41 10.62
CA VAL A 19 0.14 4.16 11.37
C VAL A 19 1.35 3.41 10.82
N VAL A 20 1.46 3.29 9.50
CA VAL A 20 2.59 2.63 8.83
C VAL A 20 3.90 3.36 9.11
N ILE A 21 3.91 4.69 9.08
CA ILE A 21 5.09 5.50 9.42
C ILE A 21 5.47 5.33 10.89
N MET A 22 4.49 5.32 11.81
CA MET A 22 4.77 5.08 13.23
C MET A 22 5.39 3.71 13.47
N ILE A 23 4.86 2.66 12.84
CA ILE A 23 5.39 1.30 12.95
C ILE A 23 6.79 1.22 12.34
N GLY A 24 7.00 1.78 11.14
CA GLY A 24 8.32 1.84 10.52
C GLY A 24 9.32 2.61 11.38
N GLY A 25 8.88 3.73 11.94
CA GLY A 25 9.64 4.56 12.88
C GLY A 25 10.11 3.81 14.12
N SER A 26 9.27 2.95 14.69
CA SER A 26 9.65 2.13 15.85
C SER A 26 10.64 1.01 15.53
N LEU A 27 10.68 0.52 14.29
CA LEU A 27 11.56 -0.59 13.88
C LEU A 27 12.99 -0.13 13.53
N MET A 28 13.12 0.98 12.79
CA MET A 28 14.44 1.47 12.30
C MET A 28 14.61 2.99 12.45
N GLY A 29 13.82 3.66 13.30
CA GLY A 29 13.90 5.10 13.51
C GLY A 29 13.53 5.90 12.25
N SER A 30 14.28 6.96 11.97
CA SER A 30 14.05 7.83 10.80
C SER A 30 14.12 7.11 9.46
N LEU A 31 15.00 6.11 9.32
CA LEU A 31 15.09 5.29 8.11
C LEU A 31 13.83 4.46 7.91
N GLY A 32 13.28 3.91 8.99
CA GLY A 32 12.05 3.14 8.93
C GLY A 32 10.84 3.98 8.52
N MET A 33 10.82 5.27 8.87
CA MET A 33 9.79 6.21 8.40
C MET A 33 9.88 6.50 6.89
N LEU A 34 11.10 6.63 6.36
CA LEU A 34 11.33 6.89 4.93
C LEU A 34 10.89 5.70 4.06
N PHE A 35 11.23 4.49 4.49
CA PHE A 35 10.91 3.27 3.75
C PHE A 35 9.52 2.72 4.04
N ALA A 36 8.87 3.13 5.14
CA ALA A 36 7.54 2.66 5.53
C ALA A 36 6.49 2.78 4.41
N VAL A 37 6.40 3.95 3.79
CA VAL A 37 5.41 4.24 2.73
C VAL A 37 5.64 3.40 1.48
N PRO A 38 6.83 3.40 0.85
CA PRO A 38 7.06 2.59 -0.35
C PRO A 38 6.94 1.09 -0.07
N THR A 39 7.46 0.59 1.05
CA THR A 39 7.36 -0.83 1.41
C THR A 39 5.91 -1.27 1.57
N PHE A 40 5.09 -0.48 2.28
CA PHE A 40 3.67 -0.78 2.43
C PHE A 40 2.91 -0.71 1.11
N GLY A 41 3.26 0.25 0.24
CA GLY A 41 2.70 0.35 -1.11
C GLY A 41 2.95 -0.91 -1.95
N VAL A 42 4.20 -1.40 -1.96
CA VAL A 42 4.57 -2.64 -2.65
C VAL A 42 3.80 -3.82 -2.06
N LEU A 43 3.79 -3.96 -0.73
CA LEU A 43 3.10 -5.05 -0.04
C LEU A 43 1.60 -5.09 -0.36
N LYS A 44 0.95 -3.92 -0.34
CA LYS A 44 -0.48 -3.78 -0.65
C LYS A 44 -0.78 -4.17 -2.10
N VAL A 45 0.04 -3.73 -3.05
CA VAL A 45 -0.13 -4.07 -4.47
C VAL A 45 0.10 -5.56 -4.66
N THR A 46 1.17 -6.13 -4.13
CA THR A 46 1.43 -7.58 -4.21
C THR A 46 0.25 -8.39 -3.67
N LEU A 47 -0.28 -8.04 -2.49
CA LEU A 47 -1.44 -8.74 -1.92
C LEU A 47 -2.69 -8.56 -2.78
N SER A 48 -2.95 -7.35 -3.29
CA SER A 48 -4.10 -7.08 -4.15
C SER A 48 -4.02 -7.88 -5.45
N GLU A 49 -2.84 -7.96 -6.06
CA GLU A 49 -2.61 -8.69 -7.29
C GLU A 49 -2.70 -10.20 -7.08
N VAL A 50 -2.16 -10.70 -5.97
CA VAL A 50 -2.25 -12.12 -5.59
C VAL A 50 -3.70 -12.52 -5.34
N VAL A 51 -4.46 -11.73 -4.59
CA VAL A 51 -5.89 -11.97 -4.32
C VAL A 51 -6.70 -11.90 -5.60
N TRP A 52 -6.43 -10.94 -6.48
CA TRP A 52 -7.08 -10.84 -7.78
C TRP A 52 -6.75 -12.03 -8.67
N GLY A 53 -5.48 -12.46 -8.73
CA GLY A 53 -5.04 -13.63 -9.49
C GLY A 53 -5.68 -14.93 -8.99
N LEU A 54 -5.76 -15.13 -7.67
CA LEU A 54 -6.48 -16.25 -7.04
C LEU A 54 -7.98 -16.23 -7.37
N LYS A 55 -8.59 -15.05 -7.41
CA LYS A 55 -10.02 -14.90 -7.73
C LYS A 55 -10.33 -15.06 -9.23
N ALA A 56 -9.39 -14.66 -10.09
CA ALA A 56 -9.45 -14.82 -11.53
C ALA A 56 -9.25 -16.28 -11.97
N TYR A 57 -8.43 -17.05 -11.24
CA TYR A 57 -8.33 -18.51 -11.36
C TYR A 57 -9.46 -19.25 -10.61
N ARG A 58 -10.71 -18.80 -10.80
CA ARG A 58 -11.92 -19.56 -10.40
C ARG A 58 -11.99 -20.88 -11.19
N ILE A 59 -11.27 -21.86 -10.67
CA ILE A 59 -11.54 -23.31 -10.76
C ILE A 59 -12.44 -23.76 -9.59
N LEU A 60 -13.19 -22.84 -8.98
CA LEU A 60 -14.30 -23.14 -8.06
C LEU A 60 -15.55 -22.31 -8.42
#